data_AF-A0AB37SJW4-F1
#
_entry.id   AF-A0AB37SJW4-F1
#
_cell.length_a   1.000
_cell.length_b   1.000
_cell.length_c   1.000
_cell.angle_alpha   90.00
_cell.angle_beta   90.00
_cell.angle_gamma   90.00
#
_symmetry.space_group_name_H-M   'P 1'
#
loop_
_entity.id
_entity.type
_entity.pdbx_description
1 polymer ?
#
loop_
_entity_poly.entity_id
_entity_poly.type
_entity_poly.pdbx_seq_one_letter_code
_entity_poly.pdbx_strand_id
1 'polypeptide(L)'
;MSQRSLSVAASWSAVFAAACVSASVFAAPPVKGSLKGGGTGQLEYTVKVDSKTFGNTQETRKIRSGETDDFNWKSVPPGGAVAMPDGCPNADNLPRDANGAMVRQTQVRLAPSVDAKGIANVQMSFQAAAPKGTRNVSAGGKSLQCPDVVSVSQVKWVSISTNGGSKSVSMSDGTKVTVSIKR
;
A
#
# COMPACT_ATOMS: atom_id res chain seq x y z
N MET A 1 19.34 -26.85 58.71
CA MET A 1 18.16 -26.66 59.58
C MET A 1 18.32 -25.35 60.34
N SER A 2 17.31 -24.49 60.24
CA SER A 2 16.99 -23.39 61.16
C SER A 2 18.06 -22.31 61.43
N GLN A 3 17.92 -21.15 60.78
CA GLN A 3 18.21 -19.89 61.45
C GLN A 3 16.99 -18.96 61.36
N ARG A 4 16.74 -18.35 62.51
CA ARG A 4 15.52 -17.71 62.95
C ARG A 4 15.43 -16.26 62.49
N SER A 5 14.19 -15.82 62.36
CA SER A 5 13.64 -14.49 62.16
C SER A 5 14.09 -13.43 63.18
N LEU A 6 13.95 -12.14 62.80
CA LEU A 6 13.34 -10.98 63.52
C LEU A 6 13.82 -9.69 62.79
N SER A 7 13.02 -9.03 61.94
CA SER A 7 11.92 -8.07 62.20
C SER A 7 12.36 -6.73 62.81
N VAL A 8 12.37 -5.64 62.02
CA VAL A 8 11.99 -4.22 62.34
C VAL A 8 11.88 -3.49 60.98
N ALA A 9 10.70 -3.22 60.42
CA ALA A 9 9.75 -2.11 60.65
C ALA A 9 10.18 -0.71 60.11
N ALA A 10 9.24 -0.12 59.37
CA ALA A 10 9.00 1.31 59.10
C ALA A 10 9.88 2.06 58.09
N SER A 11 9.28 2.49 56.97
CA SER A 11 8.77 3.87 56.84
C SER A 11 8.20 4.14 55.44
N TRP A 12 7.11 4.88 55.40
CA TRP A 12 6.42 5.34 54.20
C TRP A 12 7.25 6.34 53.40
N SER A 13 7.18 6.25 52.08
CA SER A 13 7.29 7.41 51.17
C SER A 13 6.62 7.07 49.84
N ALA A 14 5.42 7.60 49.65
CA ALA A 14 4.76 7.67 48.37
C ALA A 14 5.48 8.71 47.49
N VAL A 15 5.98 8.29 46.32
CA VAL A 15 6.35 9.21 45.25
C VAL A 15 5.67 8.75 43.98
N PHE A 16 4.60 9.45 43.64
CA PHE A 16 3.98 9.47 42.32
C PHE A 16 5.01 10.01 41.32
N ALA A 17 5.48 9.19 40.39
CA ALA A 17 6.20 9.64 39.21
C ALA A 17 5.41 9.21 37.98
N ALA A 18 4.47 10.07 37.58
CA ALA A 18 3.83 10.01 36.28
C ALA A 18 4.87 10.37 35.21
N ALA A 19 5.31 9.38 34.43
CA ALA A 19 6.07 9.60 33.21
C ALA A 19 5.23 9.12 32.03
N CYS A 20 4.40 10.04 31.52
CA CYS A 20 3.74 9.91 30.24
C CYS A 20 4.80 9.98 29.14
N VAL A 21 5.18 8.84 28.58
CA VAL A 21 5.95 8.81 27.34
C VAL A 21 4.97 8.73 26.19
N SER A 22 4.81 9.87 25.53
CA SER A 22 3.97 10.11 24.36
C SER A 22 4.33 9.16 23.22
N ALA A 23 3.49 8.15 23.00
CA ALA A 23 3.47 7.41 21.75
C ALA A 23 2.99 8.36 20.64
N SER A 24 3.87 8.77 19.74
CA SER A 24 3.50 9.42 18.49
C SER A 24 2.88 8.39 17.55
N VAL A 25 1.64 8.01 17.88
CA VAL A 25 0.73 7.31 16.97
C VAL A 25 0.34 8.32 15.89
N PHE A 26 0.88 8.13 14.68
CA PHE A 26 0.26 8.69 13.48
C PHE A 26 -1.01 7.88 13.21
N ALA A 27 -2.05 8.14 14.00
CA ALA A 27 -3.38 7.68 13.68
C ALA A 27 -3.78 8.37 12.37
N ALA A 28 -3.82 7.60 11.29
CA ALA A 28 -4.63 7.96 10.14
C ALA A 28 -6.02 8.35 10.68
N PRO A 29 -6.63 9.46 10.20
CA PRO A 29 -7.91 9.91 10.71
C PRO A 29 -8.88 8.74 10.70
N PRO A 30 -9.66 8.52 11.78
CA PRO A 30 -10.59 7.41 11.84
C PRO A 30 -11.56 7.55 10.67
N VAL A 31 -11.37 6.72 9.65
CA VAL A 31 -12.37 6.52 8.62
C VAL A 31 -13.58 6.01 9.39
N LYS A 32 -14.65 6.79 9.42
CA LYS A 32 -15.94 6.38 9.96
C LYS A 32 -16.41 5.19 9.12
N GLY A 33 -15.94 4.00 9.46
CA GLY A 33 -16.49 2.75 9.00
C GLY A 33 -17.92 2.71 9.51
N SER A 34 -18.86 3.00 8.61
CA SER A 34 -20.26 2.76 8.90
C SER A 34 -20.41 1.26 9.15
N LEU A 35 -20.54 0.85 10.41
CA LEU A 35 -20.81 -0.52 10.87
C LEU A 35 -22.23 -0.99 10.49
N LYS A 36 -22.89 -0.34 9.53
CA LYS A 36 -24.09 -0.87 8.89
C LYS A 36 -23.68 -1.62 7.63
N GLY A 37 -23.03 -2.76 7.84
CA GLY A 37 -22.86 -3.78 6.82
C GLY A 37 -24.24 -4.31 6.43
N GLY A 38 -24.85 -3.71 5.42
CA GLY A 38 -26.02 -4.26 4.76
C GLY A 38 -25.61 -5.54 4.02
N GLY A 39 -25.78 -6.69 4.67
CA GLY A 39 -26.16 -7.99 4.08
C GLY A 39 -25.46 -8.59 2.85
N THR A 40 -24.41 -8.01 2.25
CA THR A 40 -23.92 -8.49 0.93
C THR A 40 -22.78 -9.51 0.96
N GLY A 41 -22.35 -10.00 2.12
CA GLY A 41 -21.24 -10.95 2.20
C GLY A 41 -19.90 -10.36 1.68
N GLN A 42 -18.88 -11.22 1.61
CA GLN A 42 -17.59 -10.87 1.00
C GLN A 42 -17.76 -10.92 -0.53
N LEU A 43 -17.45 -9.83 -1.24
CA LEU A 43 -17.61 -9.75 -2.70
C LEU A 43 -16.29 -10.06 -3.39
N GLU A 44 -16.34 -10.70 -4.56
CA GLU A 44 -15.18 -10.92 -5.42
C GLU A 44 -14.90 -9.66 -6.24
N TYR A 45 -13.75 -9.05 -5.99
CA TYR A 45 -13.21 -7.93 -6.73
C TYR A 45 -12.09 -8.40 -7.64
N THR A 46 -12.24 -8.17 -8.93
CA THR A 46 -11.17 -8.35 -9.90
C THR A 46 -10.59 -7.00 -10.27
N VAL A 47 -9.29 -6.83 -10.03
CA VAL A 47 -8.53 -5.67 -10.49
C VAL A 47 -7.72 -6.08 -11.69
N LYS A 48 -7.87 -5.35 -12.79
CA LYS A 48 -7.03 -5.47 -13.99
C LYS A 48 -6.34 -4.14 -14.24
N VAL A 49 -5.03 -4.17 -14.38
CA VAL A 49 -4.23 -3.02 -14.81
C VAL A 49 -3.72 -3.31 -16.22
N ASP A 50 -3.95 -2.37 -17.13
CA ASP A 50 -3.42 -2.37 -18.49
C ASP A 50 -2.52 -1.13 -18.66
N SER A 51 -1.21 -1.33 -18.75
CA SER A 51 -0.21 -0.26 -18.85
C SER A 51 0.94 -0.62 -19.79
N LYS A 52 1.27 0.29 -20.72
CA LYS A 52 2.48 0.16 -21.56
C LYS A 52 3.75 0.29 -20.72
N THR A 53 3.71 1.12 -19.68
CA THR A 53 4.88 1.46 -18.86
C THR A 53 5.08 0.47 -17.72
N PHE A 54 4.00 0.12 -17.02
CA PHE A 54 4.06 -0.68 -15.79
C PHE A 54 3.71 -2.16 -16.00
N GLY A 55 3.30 -2.53 -17.22
CA GLY A 55 2.87 -3.88 -17.56
C GLY A 55 1.39 -4.14 -17.31
N ASN A 56 0.94 -5.31 -17.75
CA ASN A 56 -0.44 -5.76 -17.57
C ASN A 56 -0.49 -6.79 -16.46
N THR A 57 -1.46 -6.66 -15.57
CA THR A 57 -1.67 -7.61 -14.47
C THR A 57 -3.14 -7.69 -14.10
N GLN A 58 -3.54 -8.81 -13.52
CA GLN A 58 -4.89 -9.05 -13.07
C GLN A 58 -4.89 -9.97 -11.86
N GLU A 59 -5.73 -9.64 -10.88
CA GLU A 59 -5.93 -10.48 -9.71
C GLU A 59 -7.37 -10.33 -9.21
N THR A 60 -7.90 -11.41 -8.64
CA THR A 60 -9.23 -11.44 -8.03
C THR A 60 -9.09 -11.76 -6.56
N ARG A 61 -9.71 -10.95 -5.70
CA ARG A 61 -9.73 -11.17 -4.25
C ARG A 61 -11.12 -10.93 -3.69
N LYS A 62 -11.37 -11.52 -2.53
CA LYS A 62 -12.62 -11.34 -1.80
C LYS A 62 -12.44 -10.23 -0.77
N ILE A 63 -13.18 -9.14 -0.88
CA ILE A 63 -13.07 -7.97 0.02
C ILE A 63 -14.44 -7.70 0.65
N ARG A 64 -14.48 -7.41 1.95
CA ARG A 64 -15.72 -7.00 2.61
C ARG A 64 -15.96 -5.50 2.44
N SER A 65 -17.23 -5.08 2.46
CA SER A 65 -17.54 -3.64 2.54
C SER A 65 -16.91 -3.03 3.80
N GLY A 66 -16.26 -1.87 3.64
CA GLY A 66 -15.57 -1.16 4.71
C GLY A 66 -14.14 -1.65 4.97
N GLU A 67 -13.72 -2.74 4.33
CA GLU A 67 -12.34 -3.24 4.37
C GLU A 67 -11.49 -2.56 3.30
N THR A 68 -10.17 -2.59 3.48
CA THR A 68 -9.22 -2.18 2.45
C THR A 68 -8.34 -3.36 2.05
N ASP A 69 -8.04 -3.50 0.76
CA ASP A 69 -7.14 -4.52 0.25
C ASP A 69 -6.11 -3.91 -0.71
N ASP A 70 -4.89 -4.44 -0.67
CA ASP A 70 -3.73 -3.99 -1.43
C ASP A 70 -3.30 -5.07 -2.44
N PHE A 71 -3.52 -4.78 -3.71
CA PHE A 71 -3.03 -5.57 -4.82
C PHE A 71 -1.65 -5.06 -5.22
N ASN A 72 -0.64 -5.93 -5.17
CA ASN A 72 0.75 -5.55 -5.42
C ASN A 72 1.36 -6.51 -6.44
N TRP A 73 1.92 -5.95 -7.50
CA TRP A 73 2.60 -6.71 -8.54
C TRP A 73 3.98 -6.14 -8.79
N LYS A 74 4.96 -7.02 -8.93
CA LYS A 74 6.30 -6.72 -9.42
C LYS A 74 6.55 -7.47 -10.72
N SER A 75 7.22 -6.84 -11.67
CA SER A 75 7.61 -7.49 -12.92
C SER A 75 8.90 -6.93 -13.47
N VAL A 76 9.66 -7.78 -14.16
CA VAL A 76 10.85 -7.35 -14.89
C VAL A 76 10.39 -6.54 -16.12
N PRO A 77 10.90 -5.32 -16.36
CA PRO A 77 10.58 -4.58 -17.57
C PRO A 77 11.11 -5.32 -18.82
N PRO A 78 10.55 -5.09 -20.04
CA PRO A 78 10.94 -5.78 -21.27
C PRO A 78 12.43 -5.67 -21.62
N GLY A 79 13.10 -4.60 -21.20
CA GLY A 79 14.55 -4.41 -21.37
C GLY A 79 15.42 -5.07 -20.30
N GLY A 80 14.84 -5.80 -19.35
CA GLY A 80 15.53 -6.36 -18.19
C GLY A 80 15.59 -5.41 -17.00
N ALA A 81 15.79 -5.97 -15.80
CA ALA A 81 15.96 -5.18 -14.58
C ALA A 81 17.15 -4.22 -14.71
N VAL A 82 17.02 -3.01 -14.17
CA VAL A 82 18.04 -1.96 -14.31
C VAL A 82 18.85 -1.85 -13.03
N ALA A 83 20.17 -2.00 -13.12
CA ALA A 83 21.05 -1.87 -11.95
C ALA A 83 20.80 -0.54 -11.21
N MET A 84 20.69 -0.62 -9.88
CA MET A 84 20.45 0.53 -9.03
C MET A 84 21.46 0.53 -7.88
N PRO A 85 22.62 1.19 -8.06
CA PRO A 85 23.56 1.42 -6.97
C PRO A 85 22.90 2.14 -5.78
N ASP A 86 23.32 1.84 -4.56
CA ASP A 86 22.73 2.45 -3.34
C ASP A 86 22.99 3.96 -3.23
N GLY A 87 24.00 4.48 -3.94
CA GLY A 87 24.23 5.92 -4.07
C GLY A 87 23.24 6.65 -4.98
N CYS A 88 22.28 5.93 -5.60
CA CYS A 88 21.26 6.56 -6.42
C CYS A 88 20.20 7.29 -5.58
N PRO A 89 19.69 8.44 -6.04
CA PRO A 89 18.64 9.16 -5.32
C PRO A 89 17.41 8.28 -5.09
N ASN A 90 16.87 8.28 -3.87
CA ASN A 90 15.69 7.51 -3.46
C ASN A 90 15.81 5.99 -3.63
N ALA A 91 17.02 5.45 -3.67
CA ALA A 91 17.32 4.03 -3.83
C ALA A 91 16.51 3.09 -2.90
N ASP A 92 16.23 3.52 -1.67
CA ASP A 92 15.52 2.74 -0.66
C ASP A 92 14.00 2.67 -0.88
N ASN A 93 13.45 3.65 -1.59
CA ASN A 93 12.00 3.75 -1.84
C ASN A 93 11.59 3.14 -3.19
N LEU A 94 12.56 2.67 -3.97
CA LEU A 94 12.32 2.17 -5.32
C LEU A 94 12.22 0.64 -5.35
N PRO A 95 11.33 0.08 -6.20
CA PRO A 95 11.14 -1.35 -6.30
C PRO A 95 12.38 -2.07 -6.80
N ARG A 96 12.98 -2.91 -5.96
CA ARG A 96 14.09 -3.80 -6.31
C ARG A 96 13.67 -5.26 -6.41
N ASP A 97 14.39 -6.01 -7.24
CA ASP A 97 14.40 -7.47 -7.24
C ASP A 97 15.39 -8.03 -6.21
N ALA A 98 15.55 -9.35 -6.17
CA ALA A 98 16.46 -10.04 -5.26
C ALA A 98 17.95 -9.72 -5.50
N ASN A 99 18.31 -9.21 -6.69
CA ASN A 99 19.67 -8.82 -7.04
C ASN A 99 19.94 -7.33 -6.77
N GLY A 100 18.97 -6.62 -6.21
CA GLY A 100 19.06 -5.18 -5.94
C GLY A 100 18.84 -4.30 -7.18
N ALA A 101 18.48 -4.88 -8.33
CA ALA A 101 18.18 -4.14 -9.54
C ALA A 101 16.73 -3.64 -9.52
N MET A 102 16.50 -2.46 -10.09
CA MET A 102 15.17 -1.86 -10.16
C MET A 102 14.27 -2.61 -11.15
N VAL A 103 13.05 -2.89 -10.72
CA VAL A 103 11.99 -3.53 -11.50
C VAL A 103 10.74 -2.65 -11.58
N ARG A 104 9.73 -3.10 -12.32
CA ARG A 104 8.41 -2.44 -12.30
C ARG A 104 7.67 -2.86 -11.04
N GLN A 105 6.97 -1.92 -10.42
CA GLN A 105 5.99 -2.22 -9.38
C GLN A 105 4.71 -1.43 -9.63
N THR A 106 3.59 -2.12 -9.41
CA THR A 106 2.25 -1.55 -9.45
C THR A 106 1.52 -1.94 -8.18
N GLN A 107 0.88 -0.98 -7.54
CA GLN A 107 0.02 -1.15 -6.39
C GLN A 107 -1.36 -0.54 -6.67
N VAL A 108 -2.41 -1.31 -6.40
CA VAL A 108 -3.79 -0.83 -6.36
C VAL A 108 -4.35 -1.11 -4.99
N ARG A 109 -4.73 -0.08 -4.25
CA ARG A 109 -5.50 -0.22 -3.00
C ARG A 109 -6.96 0.02 -3.29
N LEU A 110 -7.82 -0.93 -2.93
CA LEU A 110 -9.28 -0.76 -2.96
C LEU A 110 -9.81 -0.54 -1.55
N ALA A 111 -10.74 0.40 -1.41
CA ALA A 111 -11.53 0.62 -0.20
C ALA A 111 -13.03 0.70 -0.58
N PRO A 112 -13.70 -0.44 -0.75
CA PRO A 112 -15.13 -0.48 -1.09
C PRO A 112 -16.04 -0.12 0.09
N SER A 113 -17.15 0.56 -0.21
CA SER A 113 -18.29 0.75 0.68
C SER A 113 -19.59 0.46 -0.07
N VAL A 114 -20.38 -0.49 0.41
CA VAL A 114 -21.65 -0.89 -0.21
C VAL A 114 -22.80 -0.17 0.46
N ASP A 115 -23.61 0.53 -0.32
CA ASP A 115 -24.81 1.21 0.17
C ASP A 115 -26.04 0.27 0.26
N ALA A 116 -27.13 0.78 0.83
CA ALA A 116 -28.39 0.04 0.97
C ALA A 116 -29.04 -0.34 -0.38
N LYS A 117 -28.63 0.28 -1.49
CA LYS A 117 -29.12 -0.03 -2.84
C LYS A 117 -28.27 -1.11 -3.51
N GLY A 118 -27.26 -1.65 -2.82
CA GLY A 118 -26.34 -2.64 -3.36
C GLY A 118 -25.36 -2.07 -4.37
N ILE A 119 -25.02 -0.78 -4.26
CA ILE A 119 -23.95 -0.14 -5.05
C ILE A 119 -22.68 -0.07 -4.21
N ALA A 120 -21.60 -0.64 -4.73
CA ALA A 120 -20.27 -0.51 -4.17
C ALA A 120 -19.61 0.78 -4.68
N ASN A 121 -19.39 1.73 -3.76
CA ASN A 121 -18.57 2.90 -3.99
C ASN A 121 -17.14 2.58 -3.55
N VAL A 122 -16.24 2.46 -4.52
CA VAL A 122 -14.87 2.02 -4.32
C VAL A 122 -13.94 3.21 -4.49
N GLN A 123 -13.26 3.59 -3.41
CA GLN A 123 -12.07 4.42 -3.52
C GLN A 123 -10.92 3.53 -3.98
N MET A 124 -10.22 3.95 -5.02
CA MET A 124 -9.08 3.25 -5.59
C MET A 124 -7.86 4.17 -5.56
N SER A 125 -6.81 3.76 -4.87
CA SER A 125 -5.49 4.39 -4.94
C SER A 125 -4.59 3.56 -5.86
N PHE A 126 -4.08 4.17 -6.91
CA PHE A 126 -3.12 3.59 -7.83
C PHE A 126 -1.76 4.21 -7.61
N GLN A 127 -0.74 3.37 -7.41
CA GLN A 127 0.66 3.80 -7.33
C GLN A 127 1.50 2.87 -8.20
N ALA A 128 2.39 3.42 -9.01
CA ALA A 128 3.30 2.61 -9.81
C ALA A 128 4.64 3.30 -10.01
N ALA A 129 5.69 2.50 -10.15
CA ALA A 129 7.05 2.94 -10.44
C ALA A 129 7.73 1.95 -11.39
N ALA A 130 8.51 2.47 -12.33
CA ALA A 130 9.28 1.66 -13.27
C ALA A 130 10.55 2.40 -13.72
N PRO A 131 11.61 1.66 -14.09
CA PRO A 131 12.75 2.24 -14.77
C PRO A 131 12.38 2.54 -16.23
N LYS A 132 12.82 3.70 -16.74
CA LYS A 132 12.70 4.16 -18.12
C LYS A 132 14.10 4.48 -18.68
N GLY A 133 14.98 3.48 -18.63
CA GLY A 133 16.40 3.64 -18.97
C GLY A 133 17.23 4.09 -17.77
N THR A 134 18.34 4.77 -18.05
CA THR A 134 19.32 5.18 -17.05
C THR A 134 19.76 6.62 -17.26
N ARG A 135 20.14 7.30 -16.19
CA ARG A 135 20.71 8.65 -16.17
C ARG A 135 21.97 8.70 -15.32
N ASN A 136 22.90 9.57 -15.69
CA ASN A 136 24.09 9.83 -14.87
C ASN A 136 23.76 10.77 -13.72
N VAL A 137 24.23 10.44 -12.52
CA VAL A 137 24.06 11.23 -11.30
C VAL A 137 25.41 11.37 -10.61
N SER A 138 25.77 12.58 -10.18
CA SER A 138 26.96 12.78 -9.34
C SER A 138 26.60 12.57 -7.87
N ALA A 139 27.27 11.63 -7.21
CA ALA A 139 27.11 11.35 -5.78
C ALA A 139 28.50 11.10 -5.16
N GLY A 140 28.83 11.83 -4.09
CA GLY A 140 30.14 11.69 -3.41
C GLY A 140 31.34 11.94 -4.34
N GLY A 141 31.23 12.83 -5.31
CA GLY A 141 32.29 13.14 -6.28
C GLY A 141 32.49 12.10 -7.38
N LYS A 142 31.65 11.06 -7.46
CA LYS A 142 31.68 10.03 -8.50
C LYS A 142 30.42 10.10 -9.37
N SER A 143 30.57 9.83 -10.67
CA SER A 143 29.44 9.66 -11.58
C SER A 143 28.90 8.24 -11.46
N LEU A 144 27.63 8.11 -11.08
CA LEU A 144 26.89 6.85 -10.98
C LEU A 144 25.84 6.78 -12.09
N GLN A 145 25.68 5.60 -12.68
CA GLN A 145 24.57 5.33 -13.60
C GLN A 145 23.38 4.81 -12.78
N CYS A 146 22.33 5.61 -12.72
CA CYS A 146 21.12 5.34 -11.94
C CYS A 146 19.92 5.11 -12.86
N PRO A 147 18.90 4.35 -12.43
CA PRO A 147 17.65 4.27 -13.18
C PRO A 147 17.03 5.67 -13.36
N ASP A 148 16.53 5.94 -14.56
CA ASP A 148 15.61 7.06 -14.76
C ASP A 148 14.20 6.58 -14.41
N VAL A 149 13.58 7.17 -13.39
CA VAL A 149 12.36 6.61 -12.80
C VAL A 149 11.14 7.36 -13.31
N VAL A 150 10.17 6.60 -13.83
CA VAL A 150 8.81 7.09 -14.03
C VAL A 150 7.92 6.54 -12.94
N SER A 151 7.11 7.41 -12.34
CA SER A 151 6.15 7.02 -11.31
C SER A 151 4.83 7.78 -11.48
N VAL A 152 3.77 7.20 -10.94
CA VAL A 152 2.42 7.77 -10.92
C VAL A 152 1.76 7.40 -9.61
N SER A 153 1.01 8.34 -9.03
CA SER A 153 0.23 8.13 -7.81
C SER A 153 -1.07 8.93 -7.94
N GLN A 154 -2.21 8.24 -7.91
CA GLN A 154 -3.52 8.85 -8.09
C GLN A 154 -4.61 8.12 -7.33
N VAL A 155 -5.60 8.87 -6.85
CA VAL A 155 -6.82 8.33 -6.28
C VAL A 155 -7.99 8.58 -7.24
N LYS A 156 -8.79 7.55 -7.49
CA LYS A 156 -10.02 7.61 -8.28
C LYS A 156 -11.16 6.95 -7.50
N TRP A 157 -12.38 7.29 -7.90
CA TRP A 157 -13.59 6.69 -7.35
C TRP A 157 -14.35 5.97 -8.46
N VAL A 158 -14.88 4.80 -8.16
CA VAL A 158 -15.78 4.06 -9.07
C VAL A 158 -17.00 3.58 -8.30
N SER A 159 -18.16 3.63 -8.95
CA SER A 159 -19.41 3.08 -8.41
C SER A 159 -19.85 1.92 -9.30
N ILE A 160 -20.04 0.75 -8.69
CA ILE A 160 -20.33 -0.51 -9.40
C ILE A 160 -21.47 -1.24 -8.66
N SER A 161 -22.41 -1.81 -9.40
CA SER A 161 -23.45 -2.65 -8.81
C SER A 161 -22.85 -3.93 -8.22
N THR A 162 -23.29 -4.32 -7.01
CA THR A 162 -22.90 -5.59 -6.38
C THR A 162 -23.54 -6.81 -7.05
N ASN A 163 -24.53 -6.63 -7.93
CA ASN A 163 -25.12 -7.72 -8.72
C ASN A 163 -24.25 -8.13 -9.92
N GLY A 164 -23.06 -7.54 -10.06
CA GLY A 164 -22.19 -7.74 -11.20
C GLY A 164 -21.94 -6.44 -11.95
N GLY A 165 -20.70 -6.25 -12.39
CA GLY A 165 -20.34 -5.14 -13.26
C GLY A 165 -18.84 -4.89 -13.30
N SER A 166 -18.43 -4.05 -14.23
CA SER A 166 -17.05 -3.58 -14.35
C SER A 166 -17.03 -2.10 -14.67
N LYS A 167 -16.02 -1.41 -14.14
CA LYS A 167 -15.72 -0.01 -14.46
C LYS A 167 -14.23 0.14 -14.70
N SER A 168 -13.90 0.80 -15.80
CA SER A 168 -12.53 1.18 -16.10
C SER A 168 -12.34 2.68 -15.88
N VAL A 169 -11.20 3.04 -15.33
CA VAL A 169 -10.75 4.42 -15.19
C VAL A 169 -9.34 4.55 -15.75
N SER A 170 -9.06 5.71 -16.36
CA SER A 170 -7.74 6.04 -16.87
C SER A 170 -6.99 6.93 -15.87
N MET A 171 -5.72 6.62 -15.69
CA MET A 171 -4.74 7.41 -14.95
C MET A 171 -4.12 8.48 -15.85
N SER A 172 -3.42 9.45 -15.26
CA SER A 172 -2.80 10.57 -15.99
C SER A 172 -1.70 10.15 -16.96
N ASP A 173 -1.04 9.02 -16.70
CA ASP A 173 -0.02 8.42 -17.56
C ASP A 173 -0.63 7.57 -18.69
N GLY A 174 -1.96 7.47 -18.77
CA GLY A 174 -2.68 6.63 -19.73
C GLY A 174 -2.87 5.19 -19.29
N THR A 175 -2.40 4.78 -18.10
CA THR A 175 -2.70 3.46 -17.55
C THR A 175 -4.20 3.30 -17.32
N LYS A 176 -4.77 2.17 -17.73
CA LYS A 176 -6.18 1.85 -17.53
C LYS A 176 -6.31 0.82 -16.41
N VAL A 177 -7.07 1.16 -15.38
CA VAL A 177 -7.40 0.23 -14.29
C VAL A 177 -8.88 -0.11 -14.36
N THR A 178 -9.18 -1.39 -14.43
CA THR A 178 -10.55 -1.92 -14.44
C THR A 178 -10.81 -2.65 -13.14
N VAL A 179 -11.87 -2.24 -12.46
CA VAL A 179 -12.39 -2.91 -11.26
C VAL A 179 -13.69 -3.59 -11.66
N SER A 180 -13.79 -4.88 -11.37
CA SER A 180 -15.00 -5.66 -11.57
C SER A 180 -15.46 -6.25 -10.25
N ILE A 181 -16.78 -6.38 -10.08
CA ILE A 181 -17.39 -6.95 -8.88
C ILE A 181 -18.27 -8.14 -9.27
N LYS A 182 -18.19 -9.19 -8.47
CA LYS A 182 -19.07 -10.36 -8.51
C LYS A 182 -19.44 -10.79 -7.09
N ARG A 183 -20.62 -11.39 -6.92
CA ARG A 183 -21.03 -12.08 -5.68
C ARG A 183 -20.52 -13.51 -5.65
#